data_AF-A0ABD7XWU2-F1
#
_entry.id   AF-A0ABD7XWU2-F1
#
_cell.length_a   1.000
_cell.length_b   1.000
_cell.length_c   1.000
_cell.angle_alpha   90.00
_cell.angle_beta   90.00
_cell.angle_gamma   90.00
#
_symmetry.space_group_name_H-M   'P 1'
#
loop_
_entity.id
_entity.type
_entity.pdbx_description
1 polymer ?
#
loop_
_entity_poly.entity_id
_entity_poly.type
_entity_poly.pdbx_seq_one_letter_code
_entity_poly.pdbx_strand_id
1 'polypeptide(L)'
;MNEKEQSASEQWLEARAPGFVDLPEPDRRAIFDFAFLWSLFEAQIMGNFARADGIREQVDAWAANGTLEAHLYDAELAYFRNRYFADGALTCHFPHLNLRPTDHPALVHAVIESTNDAPRDRMLTLLMIVWRLRNNLFHGSKWAYELRDQRENFRHANGVLMRMLDRHGQLS
;
A
#
# COMPACT_ATOMS: atom_id res chain seq x y z
N MET A 1 -2.32 -11.18 -31.78
CA MET A 1 -2.93 -10.14 -30.95
C MET A 1 -3.95 -10.86 -30.08
N ASN A 2 -3.59 -11.23 -28.85
CA ASN A 2 -4.53 -11.91 -27.97
C ASN A 2 -5.51 -10.86 -27.47
N GLU A 3 -6.76 -10.92 -27.92
CA GLU A 3 -7.86 -10.32 -27.17
C GLU A 3 -7.86 -11.01 -25.80
N LYS A 4 -7.45 -10.28 -24.76
CA LYS A 4 -7.67 -10.74 -23.39
C LYS A 4 -9.18 -10.71 -23.19
N GLU A 5 -9.80 -11.87 -23.02
CA GLU A 5 -11.20 -11.95 -22.58
C GLU A 5 -11.34 -11.17 -21.27
N GLN A 6 -12.09 -10.07 -21.32
CA GLN A 6 -12.49 -9.34 -20.12
C GLN A 6 -13.40 -10.21 -19.27
N SER A 7 -13.12 -10.26 -17.97
CA SER A 7 -13.95 -11.00 -17.01
C SER A 7 -15.36 -10.42 -16.93
N ALA A 8 -16.35 -11.25 -16.55
CA ALA A 8 -17.72 -10.78 -16.33
C ALA A 8 -17.80 -9.67 -15.26
N SER A 9 -16.89 -9.67 -14.28
CA SER A 9 -16.75 -8.59 -13.31
C SER A 9 -16.26 -7.29 -13.93
N GLU A 10 -15.27 -7.34 -14.83
CA GLU A 10 -14.77 -6.14 -15.52
C GLU A 10 -15.84 -5.55 -16.43
N GLN A 11 -16.56 -6.37 -17.19
CA GLN A 11 -17.67 -5.91 -18.03
C GLN A 11 -18.77 -5.24 -17.20
N TRP A 12 -19.09 -5.82 -16.03
CA TRP A 12 -20.05 -5.23 -15.11
C TRP A 12 -19.55 -3.88 -14.55
N LEU A 13 -18.27 -3.77 -14.18
CA LEU A 13 -17.67 -2.53 -13.68
C LEU A 13 -17.66 -1.44 -14.76
N GLU A 14 -17.32 -1.77 -16.00
CA GLU A 14 -17.40 -0.82 -17.12
C GLU A 14 -18.82 -0.30 -17.34
N ALA A 15 -19.82 -1.18 -17.22
CA ALA A 15 -21.21 -0.82 -17.43
C ALA A 15 -21.86 -0.06 -16.24
N ARG A 16 -21.36 -0.26 -15.01
CA ARG A 16 -22.06 0.17 -13.79
C ARG A 16 -21.27 1.07 -12.86
N ALA A 17 -19.94 1.12 -12.96
CA ALA A 17 -19.08 1.88 -12.06
C ALA A 17 -18.54 3.14 -12.77
N PRO A 18 -19.07 4.34 -12.44
CA PRO A 18 -18.67 5.58 -13.09
C PRO A 18 -17.15 5.82 -13.01
N GLY A 19 -16.54 6.12 -14.15
CA GLY A 19 -15.11 6.42 -14.30
C GLY A 19 -14.20 5.20 -14.35
N PHE A 20 -14.69 3.97 -14.15
CA PHE A 20 -13.86 2.76 -14.29
C PHE A 20 -13.33 2.59 -15.72
N VAL A 21 -14.17 2.88 -16.72
CA VAL A 21 -13.80 2.82 -18.14
C VAL A 21 -12.67 3.82 -18.49
N ASP A 22 -12.54 4.90 -17.73
CA ASP A 22 -11.50 5.92 -17.95
C ASP A 22 -10.15 5.54 -17.33
N LEU A 23 -10.11 4.50 -16.49
CA LEU A 23 -8.86 4.03 -15.90
C LEU A 23 -8.09 3.18 -16.92
N PRO A 24 -6.81 3.49 -17.22
CA PRO A 24 -5.99 2.64 -18.06
C PRO A 24 -5.92 1.19 -17.55
N GLU A 25 -5.86 0.20 -18.44
CA GLU A 25 -5.75 -1.23 -18.06
C GLU A 25 -4.63 -1.49 -17.04
N PRO A 26 -3.41 -0.94 -17.17
CA PRO A 26 -2.34 -1.16 -16.19
C PRO A 26 -2.71 -0.67 -14.78
N ASP A 27 -3.47 0.42 -14.67
CA ASP A 27 -3.90 0.99 -13.40
C ASP A 27 -4.94 0.08 -12.74
N ARG A 28 -5.93 -0.38 -13.52
CA ARG A 28 -6.93 -1.34 -13.07
C ARG A 28 -6.27 -2.63 -12.59
N ARG A 29 -5.28 -3.13 -13.33
CA ARG A 29 -4.56 -4.36 -12.94
C ARG A 29 -3.82 -4.19 -11.63
N ALA A 30 -3.09 -3.09 -11.44
CA ALA A 30 -2.37 -2.81 -10.20
C ALA A 30 -3.31 -2.76 -8.98
N ILE A 31 -4.51 -2.20 -9.15
CA ILE A 31 -5.54 -2.13 -8.12
C ILE A 31 -6.12 -3.52 -7.81
N PHE A 32 -6.42 -4.33 -8.83
CA PHE A 32 -6.92 -5.70 -8.61
C PHE A 32 -5.89 -6.57 -7.92
N ASP A 33 -4.63 -6.49 -8.35
CA ASP A 33 -3.51 -7.17 -7.69
C ASP A 33 -3.40 -6.73 -6.22
N PHE A 34 -3.48 -5.43 -5.97
CA PHE A 34 -3.44 -4.89 -4.61
C PHE A 34 -4.58 -5.37 -3.73
N ALA A 35 -5.81 -5.35 -4.23
CA ALA A 35 -6.97 -5.83 -3.48
C ALA A 35 -6.81 -7.30 -3.09
N PHE A 36 -6.33 -8.14 -4.01
CA PHE A 36 -6.12 -9.56 -3.76
C PHE A 36 -4.95 -9.81 -2.80
N LEU A 37 -3.80 -9.20 -3.04
CA LEU A 37 -2.61 -9.31 -2.19
C LEU A 37 -2.87 -8.81 -0.78
N TRP A 38 -3.63 -7.72 -0.62
CA TRP A 38 -4.06 -7.22 0.68
C TRP A 38 -4.90 -8.25 1.41
N SER A 39 -5.92 -8.83 0.76
CA SER A 39 -6.76 -9.86 1.37
C SER A 39 -5.96 -11.09 1.79
N LEU A 40 -4.97 -11.50 0.98
CA LEU A 40 -4.09 -12.61 1.33
C LEU A 40 -3.17 -12.26 2.52
N PHE A 41 -2.58 -11.07 2.52
CA PHE A 41 -1.77 -10.55 3.65
C PHE A 41 -2.59 -10.51 4.94
N GLU A 42 -3.82 -10.00 4.88
CA GLU A 42 -4.70 -9.92 6.03
C GLU A 42 -5.04 -11.31 6.58
N ALA A 43 -5.30 -12.28 5.71
CA ALA A 43 -5.60 -13.66 6.12
C ALA A 43 -4.37 -14.39 6.70
N GLN A 44 -3.21 -14.26 6.06
CA GLN A 44 -2.01 -15.05 6.36
C GLN A 44 -1.18 -14.47 7.51
N ILE A 45 -1.16 -13.14 7.65
CA ILE A 45 -0.28 -12.45 8.59
C ILE A 45 -1.09 -11.76 9.69
N MET A 46 -2.26 -11.19 9.37
CA MET A 46 -3.04 -10.39 10.32
C MET A 46 -4.21 -11.14 10.98
N GLY A 47 -4.34 -12.46 10.77
CA GLY A 47 -5.40 -13.26 11.36
C GLY A 47 -6.82 -12.86 10.92
N ASN A 48 -6.97 -12.39 9.68
CA ASN A 48 -8.21 -11.86 9.09
C ASN A 48 -8.71 -10.54 9.68
N PHE A 49 -7.91 -9.84 10.47
CA PHE A 49 -8.34 -8.60 11.09
C PHE A 49 -7.21 -7.58 11.20
N ALA A 50 -6.90 -6.94 10.08
CA ALA A 50 -5.87 -5.92 10.01
C ALA A 50 -6.32 -4.61 10.68
N ARG A 51 -5.43 -4.06 11.50
CA ARG A 51 -5.59 -2.80 12.24
C ARG A 51 -4.22 -2.20 12.51
N ALA A 52 -4.14 -0.87 12.64
CA ALA A 52 -2.87 -0.16 12.70
C ALA A 52 -1.98 -0.61 13.89
N ASP A 53 -2.59 -0.80 15.06
CA ASP A 53 -1.98 -1.36 16.26
C ASP A 53 -1.50 -2.80 16.06
N GLY A 54 -2.30 -3.65 15.42
CA GLY A 54 -1.89 -5.03 15.09
C GLY A 54 -0.71 -5.06 14.11
N ILE A 55 -0.70 -4.17 13.10
CA ILE A 55 0.44 -4.06 12.17
C ILE A 55 1.71 -3.66 12.94
N ARG A 56 1.59 -2.70 13.87
CA ARG A 56 2.70 -2.29 14.73
C ARG A 56 3.23 -3.46 15.56
N GLU A 57 2.36 -4.21 16.21
CA GLU A 57 2.73 -5.39 17.01
C GLU A 57 3.47 -6.43 16.17
N GLN A 58 3.03 -6.67 14.95
CA GLN A 58 3.67 -7.62 14.06
C GLN A 58 5.08 -7.15 13.62
N VAL A 59 5.22 -5.86 13.31
CA VAL A 59 6.51 -5.23 13.00
C VAL A 59 7.46 -5.29 14.19
N ASP A 60 6.95 -5.02 15.40
CA ASP A 60 7.73 -5.12 16.65
C ASP A 60 8.23 -6.56 16.88
N ALA A 61 7.37 -7.56 16.64
CA ALA A 61 7.74 -8.98 16.75
C ALA A 61 8.81 -9.38 15.72
N TRP A 62 8.67 -8.98 14.45
CA TRP A 62 9.69 -9.25 13.43
C TRP A 62 11.02 -8.54 13.72
N ALA A 63 10.98 -7.31 14.25
CA ALA A 63 12.17 -6.60 14.68
C ALA A 63 12.89 -7.33 15.83
N ALA A 64 12.14 -7.75 16.85
CA ALA A 64 12.68 -8.49 18.00
C ALA A 64 13.30 -9.85 17.59
N ASN A 65 12.70 -10.51 16.60
CA ASN A 65 13.18 -11.78 16.07
C ASN A 65 14.29 -11.64 15.01
N GLY A 66 14.66 -10.41 14.63
CA GLY A 66 15.68 -10.15 13.60
C GLY A 66 15.28 -10.55 12.18
N THR A 67 14.00 -10.78 11.91
CA THR A 67 13.50 -11.30 10.60
C THR A 67 12.97 -10.21 9.67
N LEU A 68 13.07 -8.95 10.08
CA LEU A 68 12.44 -7.82 9.39
C LEU A 68 13.10 -7.45 8.05
N GLU A 69 14.44 -7.59 7.93
CA GLU A 69 15.23 -7.35 6.71
C GLU A 69 14.80 -6.09 5.90
N ALA A 70 14.70 -4.93 6.57
CA ALA A 70 14.16 -3.69 5.99
C ALA A 70 14.82 -3.24 4.67
N HIS A 71 16.07 -3.63 4.43
CA HIS A 71 16.81 -3.31 3.20
C HIS A 71 16.17 -3.90 1.94
N LEU A 72 15.41 -5.00 2.06
CA LEU A 72 14.69 -5.61 0.94
C LEU A 72 13.58 -4.71 0.36
N TYR A 73 13.20 -3.66 1.08
CA TYR A 73 12.12 -2.74 0.75
C TYR A 73 12.62 -1.33 0.41
N ASP A 74 13.94 -1.17 0.18
CA ASP A 74 14.56 0.13 -0.10
C ASP A 74 13.96 0.82 -1.34
N ALA A 75 13.63 0.05 -2.37
CA ALA A 75 13.07 0.59 -3.61
C ALA A 75 11.67 1.19 -3.38
N GLU A 76 10.82 0.50 -2.63
CA GLU A 76 9.48 0.96 -2.26
C GLU A 76 9.55 2.16 -1.31
N LEU A 77 10.47 2.13 -0.34
CA LEU A 77 10.66 3.25 0.56
C LEU A 77 11.16 4.49 -0.18
N ALA A 78 12.12 4.35 -1.10
CA ALA A 78 12.61 5.45 -1.92
C ALA A 78 11.49 6.07 -2.77
N TYR A 79 10.62 5.24 -3.36
CA TYR A 79 9.45 5.73 -4.07
C TYR A 79 8.53 6.57 -3.17
N PHE A 80 8.14 6.05 -2.00
CA PHE A 80 7.22 6.76 -1.11
C PHE A 80 7.85 8.02 -0.51
N ARG A 81 9.15 8.02 -0.22
CA ARG A 81 9.90 9.23 0.15
C ARG A 81 9.76 10.30 -0.93
N ASN A 82 10.11 9.97 -2.17
CA ASN A 82 10.02 10.91 -3.30
C ASN A 82 8.59 11.39 -3.57
N ARG A 83 7.59 10.53 -3.35
CA ARG A 83 6.18 10.90 -3.53
C ARG A 83 5.71 11.90 -2.47
N TYR A 84 6.11 11.70 -1.22
CA TYR A 84 5.55 12.42 -0.08
C TYR A 84 6.43 13.55 0.44
N PHE A 85 7.69 13.60 0.04
CA PHE A 85 8.64 14.65 0.39
C PHE A 85 9.51 15.00 -0.81
N ALA A 86 9.46 16.27 -1.21
CA ALA A 86 10.24 16.82 -2.32
C ALA A 86 10.62 18.25 -1.99
N ASP A 87 11.79 18.69 -2.47
CA ASP A 87 12.26 20.08 -2.31
C ASP A 87 12.28 20.57 -0.84
N GLY A 88 12.57 19.67 0.10
CA GLY A 88 12.66 19.99 1.54
C GLY A 88 11.32 20.15 2.25
N ALA A 89 10.20 19.79 1.61
CA ALA A 89 8.87 19.90 2.20
C ALA A 89 7.98 18.68 1.86
N LEU A 90 6.95 18.46 2.70
CA LEU A 90 5.90 17.49 2.39
C LEU A 90 5.15 17.91 1.11
N THR A 91 4.96 16.96 0.19
CA THR A 91 4.20 17.22 -1.03
C THR A 91 2.71 17.32 -0.72
N CYS A 92 1.93 17.82 -1.69
CA CYS A 92 0.47 17.86 -1.58
C CYS A 92 -0.16 16.47 -1.41
N HIS A 93 0.55 15.38 -1.74
CA HIS A 93 0.05 14.01 -1.62
C HIS A 93 0.04 13.49 -0.18
N PHE A 94 0.89 13.99 0.71
CA PHE A 94 1.01 13.45 2.06
C PHE A 94 -0.26 13.64 2.91
N PRO A 95 -0.90 14.83 2.94
CA PRO A 95 -2.18 14.99 3.64
C PRO A 95 -3.29 14.06 3.11
N HIS A 96 -3.28 13.71 1.82
CA HIS A 96 -4.26 12.81 1.21
C HIS A 96 -4.08 11.34 1.64
N LEU A 97 -2.96 10.98 2.27
CA LEU A 97 -2.82 9.68 2.92
C LEU A 97 -3.83 9.54 4.08
N ASN A 98 -4.25 10.66 4.65
CA ASN A 98 -5.30 10.75 5.68
C ASN A 98 -4.96 9.94 6.94
N LEU A 99 -3.70 10.00 7.37
CA LEU A 99 -3.19 9.31 8.57
C LEU A 99 -3.99 9.74 9.81
N ARG A 100 -4.47 8.74 10.56
CA ARG A 100 -5.10 8.92 11.87
C ARG A 100 -4.05 8.94 12.98
N PRO A 101 -4.38 9.42 14.19
CA PRO A 101 -3.45 9.35 15.31
C PRO A 101 -2.88 7.95 15.59
N THR A 102 -3.69 6.91 15.37
CA THR A 102 -3.29 5.50 15.51
C THR A 102 -2.32 5.02 14.41
N ASP A 103 -2.20 5.76 13.31
CA ASP A 103 -1.33 5.43 12.18
C ASP A 103 0.08 6.03 12.35
N HIS A 104 0.40 6.53 13.56
CA HIS A 104 1.71 7.09 13.94
C HIS A 104 2.25 8.18 12.99
N PRO A 105 1.51 9.27 12.74
CA PRO A 105 1.84 10.23 11.70
C PRO A 105 3.21 10.91 11.88
N ALA A 106 3.62 11.19 13.12
CA ALA A 106 4.94 11.78 13.40
C ALA A 106 6.11 10.83 13.03
N LEU A 107 5.93 9.53 13.26
CA LEU A 107 6.94 8.52 12.89
C LEU A 107 7.00 8.37 11.37
N VAL A 108 5.84 8.24 10.73
CA VAL A 108 5.73 8.17 9.26
C VAL A 108 6.40 9.40 8.63
N HIS A 109 6.12 10.58 9.16
CA HIS A 109 6.72 11.83 8.71
C HIS A 109 8.25 11.82 8.85
N ALA A 110 8.79 11.46 10.01
CA ALA A 110 10.24 11.41 10.24
C ALA A 110 10.96 10.44 9.29
N VAL A 111 10.34 9.29 8.99
CA VAL A 111 10.91 8.32 8.03
C VAL A 111 10.86 8.84 6.59
N ILE A 112 9.76 9.50 6.22
CA ILE A 112 9.58 10.10 4.89
C ILE A 112 10.59 11.24 4.65
N GLU A 113 10.88 12.06 5.67
CA GLU A 113 11.92 13.10 5.62
C GLU A 113 13.35 12.55 5.77
N SER A 114 13.51 11.23 5.96
CA SER A 114 14.80 10.59 6.23
C SER A 114 15.50 11.09 7.51
N THR A 115 14.76 11.69 8.45
CA THR A 115 15.27 12.05 9.79
C THR A 115 15.22 10.88 10.77
N ASN A 116 14.50 9.81 10.40
CA ASN A 116 14.53 8.51 11.07
C ASN A 116 14.75 7.40 10.02
N ASP A 117 15.80 6.60 10.18
CA ASP A 117 16.11 5.47 9.30
C ASP A 117 16.19 4.13 10.06
N ALA A 118 15.61 4.04 11.26
CA ALA A 118 15.58 2.80 12.02
C ALA A 118 14.84 1.71 11.21
N PRO A 119 15.40 0.49 11.03
CA PRO A 119 14.81 -0.56 10.19
C PRO A 119 13.35 -0.86 10.52
N ARG A 120 13.04 -0.94 11.83
CA ARG A 120 11.68 -1.16 12.34
C ARG A 120 10.73 -0.05 11.89
N ASP A 121 11.13 1.21 12.03
CA ASP A 121 10.26 2.36 11.74
C ASP A 121 10.05 2.55 10.24
N ARG A 122 11.07 2.23 9.44
CA ARG A 122 10.94 2.15 7.97
C ARG A 122 9.87 1.15 7.57
N MET A 123 9.88 -0.04 8.18
CA MET A 123 8.89 -1.06 7.87
C MET A 123 7.49 -0.68 8.36
N LEU A 124 7.38 -0.14 9.58
CA LEU A 124 6.11 0.36 10.06
C LEU A 124 5.55 1.43 9.12
N THR A 125 6.39 2.36 8.66
CA THR A 125 5.99 3.43 7.74
C THR A 125 5.44 2.86 6.43
N LEU A 126 6.14 1.91 5.82
CA LEU A 126 5.67 1.26 4.59
C LEU A 126 4.31 0.57 4.80
N LEU A 127 4.13 -0.20 5.87
CA LEU A 127 2.86 -0.88 6.12
C LEU A 127 1.73 0.08 6.50
N MET A 128 2.03 1.20 7.17
CA MET A 128 1.04 2.25 7.42
C MET A 128 0.58 2.91 6.11
N ILE A 129 1.50 3.15 5.17
CA ILE A 129 1.13 3.67 3.84
C ILE A 129 0.25 2.66 3.09
N VAL A 130 0.64 1.38 3.04
CA VAL A 130 -0.14 0.30 2.41
C VAL A 130 -1.54 0.19 3.05
N TRP A 131 -1.62 0.22 4.37
CA TRP A 131 -2.87 0.24 5.13
C TRP A 131 -3.77 1.42 4.74
N ARG A 132 -3.19 2.61 4.58
CA ARG A 132 -3.96 3.79 4.16
C ARG A 132 -4.39 3.71 2.70
N LEU A 133 -3.57 3.17 1.81
CA LEU A 133 -3.98 2.91 0.43
C LEU A 133 -5.16 1.95 0.38
N ARG A 134 -5.18 0.90 1.22
CA ARG A 134 -6.36 0.04 1.38
C ARG A 134 -7.56 0.87 1.79
N ASN A 135 -7.45 1.57 2.93
CA ASN A 135 -8.58 2.28 3.49
C ASN A 135 -9.13 3.35 2.57
N ASN A 136 -8.29 3.98 1.75
CA ASN A 136 -8.70 5.04 0.84
C ASN A 136 -9.19 4.51 -0.54
N LEU A 137 -8.98 3.23 -0.87
CA LEU A 137 -9.16 2.68 -2.24
C LEU A 137 -10.55 2.94 -2.87
N PHE A 138 -11.62 2.92 -2.07
CA PHE A 138 -13.00 3.14 -2.55
C PHE A 138 -13.75 4.21 -1.76
N HIS A 139 -13.03 5.06 -1.02
CA HIS A 139 -13.68 6.12 -0.26
C HIS A 139 -13.93 7.33 -1.16
N GLY A 140 -15.21 7.62 -1.44
CA GLY A 140 -15.65 8.84 -2.11
C GLY A 140 -16.45 8.59 -3.39
N SER A 141 -17.29 9.57 -3.75
CA SER A 141 -18.07 9.55 -4.99
C SER A 141 -17.24 9.78 -6.27
N LYS A 142 -15.93 10.05 -6.12
CA LYS A 142 -14.98 10.38 -7.20
C LYS A 142 -13.79 9.40 -7.31
N TRP A 143 -13.92 8.22 -6.73
CA TRP A 143 -12.86 7.20 -6.65
C TRP A 143 -12.07 7.01 -7.97
N ALA A 144 -12.74 6.95 -9.13
CA ALA A 144 -12.06 6.79 -10.42
C ALA A 144 -11.11 7.95 -10.78
N TYR A 145 -11.41 9.18 -10.40
CA TYR A 145 -10.51 10.32 -10.61
C TYR A 145 -9.29 10.22 -9.68
N GLU A 146 -9.54 9.83 -8.43
CA GLU A 146 -8.50 9.70 -7.40
C GLU A 146 -7.52 8.56 -7.70
N LEU A 147 -7.91 7.59 -8.54
CA LEU A 147 -7.09 6.44 -8.93
C LEU A 147 -6.13 6.70 -10.11
N ARG A 148 -6.34 7.73 -10.93
CA ARG A 148 -5.53 7.97 -12.15
C ARG A 148 -4.05 8.27 -11.87
N ASP A 149 -3.69 8.65 -10.63
CA ASP A 149 -2.30 8.89 -10.20
C ASP A 149 -1.83 7.94 -9.09
N GLN A 150 -2.48 6.78 -8.97
CA GLN A 150 -2.23 5.79 -7.92
C GLN A 150 -1.56 4.52 -8.42
N ARG A 151 -1.37 4.36 -9.74
CA ARG A 151 -0.76 3.16 -10.32
C ARG A 151 0.55 2.79 -9.63
N GLU A 152 1.49 3.74 -9.55
CA GLU A 152 2.79 3.45 -8.94
C GLU A 152 2.68 3.24 -7.42
N ASN A 153 1.72 3.89 -6.73
CA ASN A 153 1.42 3.58 -5.32
C ASN A 153 1.04 2.12 -5.14
N PHE A 154 0.10 1.61 -5.96
CA PHE A 154 -0.33 0.22 -5.87
C PHE A 154 0.76 -0.75 -6.33
N ARG A 155 1.54 -0.42 -7.35
CA ARG A 155 2.67 -1.25 -7.78
C ARG A 155 3.71 -1.42 -6.67
N HIS A 156 4.09 -0.34 -6.00
CA HIS A 156 5.03 -0.41 -4.88
C HIS A 156 4.41 -1.08 -3.66
N ALA A 157 3.14 -0.81 -3.35
CA ALA A 157 2.42 -1.51 -2.29
C ALA A 157 2.34 -3.03 -2.54
N ASN A 158 2.11 -3.46 -3.79
CA ASN A 158 2.12 -4.87 -4.18
C ASN A 158 3.50 -5.48 -3.95
N GLY A 159 4.58 -4.75 -4.28
CA GLY A 159 5.95 -5.16 -3.97
C GLY A 159 6.17 -5.40 -2.48
N VAL A 160 5.70 -4.48 -1.62
CA VAL A 160 5.74 -4.66 -0.15
C VAL A 160 4.96 -5.90 0.28
N LEU A 161 3.72 -6.05 -0.19
CA LEU A 161 2.85 -7.16 0.21
C LEU A 161 3.39 -8.53 -0.22
N MET A 162 3.88 -8.66 -1.45
CA MET A 162 4.47 -9.92 -1.95
C MET A 162 5.68 -10.33 -1.11
N ARG A 163 6.62 -9.42 -0.86
CA ARG A 163 7.81 -9.71 -0.03
C ARG A 163 7.43 -10.07 1.41
N MET A 164 6.40 -9.43 1.97
CA MET A 164 5.88 -9.77 3.29
C MET A 164 5.27 -11.17 3.32
N LEU A 165 4.48 -11.51 2.31
CA LEU A 165 3.87 -12.82 2.16
C LEU A 165 4.91 -13.93 1.97
N ASP A 166 5.95 -13.71 1.16
CA ASP A 166 7.03 -14.68 0.95
C ASP A 166 7.80 -14.99 2.25
N ARG A 167 7.94 -14.00 3.13
CA ARG A 167 8.78 -14.10 4.33
C ARG A 167 8.03 -14.48 5.59
N HIS A 168 6.78 -14.07 5.68
CA HIS A 168 6.00 -14.15 6.92
C HIS A 168 4.60 -14.74 6.71
N GLY A 169 4.18 -14.95 5.47
CA GLY A 169 2.97 -15.70 5.17
C GLY A 169 3.18 -17.21 5.38
N GLN A 170 2.08 -17.93 5.64
CA GLN A 170 2.09 -19.39 5.74
C GLN A 170 1.82 -20.00 4.35
N LEU A 171 2.60 -19.56 3.36
CA LEU A 171 2.52 -20.07 2.00
C LEU A 171 3.27 -21.41 1.96
N SER A 172 2.53 -22.50 2.08
CA SER A 172 3.03 -23.88 1.98
C SER A 172 3.40 -24.27 0.56
#